data_AF-A0A7S2D752-F1
#
_entry.id   AF-A0A7S2D752-F1
#
_cell.length_a   1.000
_cell.length_b   1.000
_cell.length_c   1.000
_cell.angle_alpha   90.00
_cell.angle_beta   90.00
_cell.angle_gamma   90.00
#
_symmetry.space_group_name_H-M   'P 1'
#
loop_
_entity.id
_entity.type
_entity.pdbx_description
1 polymer ?
#
loop_
_entity_poly.entity_id
_entity_poly.type
_entity_poly.pdbx_seq_one_letter_code
_entity_poly.pdbx_strand_id
1 'polypeptide(L)'
;QRPLIPALLRAALRIDHLACEAAQDVAVAGQALHSGSGAEGAARSRHVGAQLCIAKERWLQALALAVVLGGARGDAARQAFAQQRQWVATRGLEGCWAWKPLVDGKRLMAPPFQVPRGPRLGEAVEAQLQWRLEDPQLAEEECSSRLQELVKS
;
A
#
# COMPACT_ATOMS: atom_id res chain seq x y z
N GLN A 1 -3.08 -12.27 46.79
CA GLN A 1 -3.05 -11.58 45.48
C GLN A 1 -1.84 -12.11 44.71
N ARG A 2 -2.01 -12.73 43.54
CA ARG A 2 -0.86 -13.18 42.72
C ARG A 2 -0.14 -11.92 42.18
N PRO A 3 1.20 -11.84 42.23
CA PRO A 3 1.90 -10.68 41.70
C PRO A 3 1.61 -10.56 40.20
N LEU A 4 1.22 -9.36 39.76
CA LEU A 4 0.94 -9.05 38.35
C LEU A 4 2.21 -9.11 37.50
N ILE A 5 3.37 -8.90 38.12
CA ILE A 5 4.67 -8.74 37.44
C ILE A 5 5.09 -10.00 36.66
N PRO A 6 5.04 -11.24 37.20
CA PRO A 6 5.38 -12.44 36.43
C PRO A 6 4.39 -12.77 35.31
N ALA A 7 3.13 -12.34 35.41
CA ALA A 7 2.11 -12.57 34.39
C ALA A 7 2.30 -11.60 33.20
N LEU A 8 2.57 -10.33 33.50
CA LEU A 8 2.92 -9.31 32.50
C LEU A 8 4.23 -9.62 31.79
N LEU A 9 5.27 -10.05 32.51
CA LEU A 9 6.53 -10.48 31.92
C LEU A 9 6.37 -11.70 31.02
N ARG A 10 5.57 -12.70 31.42
CA ARG A 10 5.27 -13.88 30.57
C ARG A 10 4.42 -13.54 29.34
N ALA A 11 3.53 -12.55 29.44
CA ALA A 11 2.77 -12.06 28.30
C ALA A 11 3.66 -11.26 27.33
N ALA A 12 4.56 -10.41 27.85
CA ALA A 12 5.49 -9.62 27.06
C ALA A 12 6.57 -10.50 26.37
N LEU A 13 7.07 -11.54 27.04
CA LEU A 13 8.01 -12.52 26.49
C LEU A 13 7.36 -13.47 25.45
N ARG A 14 6.03 -13.41 25.28
CA ARG A 14 5.27 -14.16 24.28
C ARG A 14 4.92 -13.34 23.05
N ILE A 15 5.32 -12.07 22.99
CA ILE A 15 5.09 -11.26 21.79
C ILE A 15 6.06 -11.74 20.73
N ASP A 16 5.51 -12.40 19.72
CA ASP A 16 6.22 -12.89 18.55
C ASP A 16 6.91 -11.73 17.82
N HIS A 17 8.16 -11.92 17.41
CA HIS A 17 8.91 -10.92 16.66
C HIS A 17 8.16 -10.48 15.38
N LEU A 18 7.50 -11.42 14.70
CA LEU A 18 6.69 -11.14 13.51
C LEU A 18 5.47 -10.28 13.85
N ALA A 19 4.94 -10.37 15.08
CA ALA A 19 3.85 -9.51 15.53
C ALA A 19 4.35 -8.07 15.81
N CYS A 20 5.60 -7.90 16.23
CA CYS A 20 6.22 -6.59 16.39
C CYS A 20 6.49 -5.92 15.03
N GLU A 21 7.07 -6.64 14.08
CA GLU A 21 7.31 -6.12 12.71
C GLU A 21 5.98 -5.72 12.04
N ALA A 22 4.98 -6.59 12.14
CA ALA A 22 3.62 -6.31 11.70
C ALA A 22 3.04 -5.01 12.28
N ALA A 23 3.22 -4.79 13.58
CA ALA A 23 2.74 -3.59 14.25
C ALA A 23 3.51 -2.35 13.79
N GLN A 24 4.81 -2.48 13.51
CA GLN A 24 5.61 -1.39 12.95
C GLN A 24 5.14 -1.02 11.54
N ASP A 25 4.89 -1.99 10.66
CA ASP A 25 4.36 -1.75 9.32
C ASP A 25 3.01 -1.01 9.37
N VAL A 26 2.11 -1.45 10.25
CA VAL A 26 0.81 -0.80 10.49
C VAL A 26 0.99 0.63 11.02
N ALA A 27 1.93 0.85 11.93
CA ALA A 27 2.20 2.16 12.51
C ALA A 27 2.77 3.14 11.47
N VAL A 28 3.75 2.70 10.68
CA VAL A 28 4.35 3.48 9.59
C VAL A 28 3.29 3.85 8.55
N ALA A 29 2.52 2.86 8.09
CA ALA A 29 1.44 3.08 7.14
C ALA A 29 0.37 4.03 7.70
N GLY A 30 -0.05 3.83 8.95
CA GLY A 30 -1.05 4.68 9.62
C GLY A 30 -0.60 6.13 9.79
N GLN A 31 0.66 6.36 10.16
CA GLN A 31 1.22 7.70 10.24
C GLN A 31 1.29 8.36 8.86
N ALA A 32 1.78 7.66 7.85
CA ALA A 32 1.87 8.18 6.49
C ALA A 32 0.49 8.49 5.89
N LEU A 33 -0.51 7.63 6.12
CA LEU A 33 -1.90 7.86 5.72
C LEU A 33 -2.49 9.12 6.38
N HIS A 34 -2.17 9.35 7.65
CA HIS A 34 -2.55 10.57 8.35
C HIS A 34 -1.87 11.81 7.74
N SER A 35 -0.55 11.78 7.58
CA SER A 35 0.22 12.93 7.07
C SER A 35 -0.07 13.27 5.60
N GLY A 36 -0.48 12.29 4.79
CA GLY A 36 -0.79 12.47 3.37
C GLY A 36 -2.24 12.86 3.07
N SER A 37 -3.04 13.25 4.06
CA SER A 37 -4.48 13.54 3.87
C SER A 37 -4.79 14.70 2.93
N GLY A 38 -3.79 15.54 2.61
CA GLY A 38 -3.92 16.68 1.68
C GLY A 38 -3.67 16.35 0.20
N ALA A 39 -3.22 15.13 -0.13
CA ALA A 39 -3.06 14.74 -1.52
C ALA A 39 -4.44 14.51 -2.19
N GLU A 40 -4.54 14.84 -3.47
CA GLU A 40 -5.76 14.65 -4.27
C GLU A 40 -5.51 13.82 -5.54
N GLY A 41 -6.59 13.32 -6.14
CA GLY A 41 -6.55 12.57 -7.41
C GLY A 41 -5.57 11.39 -7.42
N ALA A 42 -4.79 11.29 -8.50
CA ALA A 42 -3.80 10.24 -8.71
C ALA A 42 -2.71 10.23 -7.63
N ALA A 43 -2.29 11.40 -7.13
CA ALA A 43 -1.28 11.49 -6.07
C ALA A 43 -1.79 10.88 -4.75
N ARG A 44 -3.07 11.11 -4.41
CA ARG A 44 -3.71 10.45 -3.26
C ARG A 44 -3.79 8.95 -3.46
N SER A 45 -4.21 8.51 -4.64
CA SER A 45 -4.33 7.09 -4.98
C SER A 45 -2.99 6.37 -4.83
N ARG A 46 -1.93 6.93 -5.41
CA ARG A 46 -0.56 6.42 -5.29
C ARG A 46 -0.11 6.36 -3.84
N HIS A 47 -0.31 7.45 -3.08
CA HIS A 47 0.09 7.53 -1.68
C HIS A 47 -0.60 6.49 -0.81
N VAL A 48 -1.94 6.42 -0.87
CA VAL A 48 -2.72 5.45 -0.11
C VAL A 48 -2.36 4.03 -0.53
N GLY A 49 -2.30 3.76 -1.83
CA GLY A 49 -1.91 2.47 -2.38
C GLY A 49 -0.56 1.98 -1.89
N ALA A 50 0.45 2.86 -1.82
CA ALA A 50 1.76 2.52 -1.27
C ALA A 50 1.68 2.12 0.22
N GLN A 51 0.89 2.83 1.03
CA GLN A 51 0.70 2.48 2.45
C GLN A 51 -0.06 1.16 2.63
N LEU A 52 -1.00 0.86 1.73
CA LEU A 52 -1.67 -0.43 1.68
C LEU A 52 -0.70 -1.57 1.33
N CYS A 53 0.27 -1.34 0.44
CA CYS A 53 1.32 -2.31 0.13
C CYS A 53 2.25 -2.62 1.31
N ILE A 54 2.49 -1.64 2.19
CA ILE A 54 3.23 -1.82 3.44
C ILE A 54 2.41 -2.64 4.44
N ALA A 55 1.17 -2.21 4.71
CA ALA A 55 0.32 -2.86 5.72
C ALA A 55 -0.29 -4.20 5.27
N LYS A 56 -0.40 -4.45 3.95
CA LYS A 56 -0.96 -5.65 3.33
C LYS A 56 -2.34 -6.00 3.91
N GLU A 57 -2.54 -7.23 4.36
CA GLU A 57 -3.78 -7.72 5.00
C GLU A 57 -4.21 -6.92 6.23
N ARG A 58 -3.31 -6.10 6.80
CA ARG A 58 -3.57 -5.27 7.99
C ARG A 58 -3.90 -3.81 7.65
N TRP A 59 -4.15 -3.47 6.39
CA TRP A 59 -4.45 -2.09 5.97
C TRP A 59 -5.63 -1.44 6.70
N LEU A 60 -6.63 -2.21 7.12
CA LEU A 60 -7.75 -1.70 7.92
C LEU A 60 -7.28 -1.18 9.29
N GLN A 61 -6.29 -1.85 9.90
CA GLN A 61 -5.69 -1.41 11.16
C GLN A 61 -4.91 -0.11 10.96
N ALA A 62 -4.17 0.01 9.85
CA ALA A 62 -3.44 1.23 9.49
C ALA A 62 -4.40 2.42 9.25
N LEU A 63 -5.52 2.21 8.54
CA LEU A 63 -6.54 3.23 8.37
C LEU A 63 -7.20 3.67 9.68
N ALA A 64 -7.57 2.70 10.52
CA ALA A 64 -8.15 3.01 11.83
C ALA A 64 -7.17 3.82 12.68
N LEU A 65 -5.89 3.46 12.67
CA LEU A 65 -4.84 4.20 13.34
C LEU A 65 -4.69 5.62 12.76
N ALA A 66 -4.66 5.79 11.45
CA ALA A 66 -4.57 7.09 10.79
C ALA A 66 -5.69 8.05 11.22
N VAL A 67 -6.92 7.54 11.33
CA VAL A 67 -8.08 8.31 11.79
C VAL A 67 -7.93 8.75 13.25
N VAL A 68 -7.42 7.86 14.12
CA VAL A 68 -7.17 8.16 15.53
C VAL A 68 -6.03 9.16 15.70
N LEU A 69 -4.97 9.06 14.89
CA LEU A 69 -3.86 10.02 14.86
C LEU A 69 -4.32 11.41 14.41
N GLY A 70 -5.29 11.48 13.49
CA GLY A 70 -5.97 12.72 13.10
C GLY A 70 -6.85 13.37 14.17
N GLY A 71 -6.89 12.83 15.38
CA GLY A 71 -7.63 13.42 16.51
C GLY A 71 -9.11 13.06 16.58
N ALA A 72 -9.65 12.32 15.61
CA ALA A 72 -11.03 11.85 15.67
C ALA A 72 -11.24 10.87 16.84
N ARG A 73 -12.42 10.94 17.48
CA ARG A 73 -12.81 10.09 18.61
C ARG A 73 -14.26 9.65 18.48
N GLY A 74 -14.63 8.57 19.16
CA GLY A 74 -16.01 8.07 19.22
C GLY A 74 -16.62 7.83 17.85
N ASP A 75 -17.82 8.36 17.63
CA ASP A 75 -18.57 8.14 16.39
C ASP A 75 -17.98 8.90 15.19
N ALA A 76 -17.35 10.05 15.41
CA ALA A 76 -16.62 10.76 14.37
C ALA A 76 -15.46 9.91 13.82
N ALA A 77 -14.75 9.18 14.69
CA ALA A 77 -13.71 8.24 14.26
C ALA A 77 -14.28 7.08 13.44
N ARG A 78 -15.44 6.52 13.85
CA ARG A 78 -16.10 5.45 13.10
C ARG A 78 -16.54 5.91 11.71
N GLN A 79 -17.11 7.11 11.61
CA GLN A 79 -17.55 7.69 10.34
C GLN A 79 -16.35 7.99 9.43
N ALA A 80 -15.29 8.62 9.93
CA ALA A 80 -14.09 8.90 9.16
C ALA A 80 -13.43 7.62 8.65
N PHE A 81 -13.36 6.57 9.49
CA PHE A 81 -12.87 5.25 9.08
C PHE A 81 -13.74 4.66 7.96
N ALA A 82 -15.06 4.68 8.11
CA ALA A 82 -15.98 4.14 7.10
C ALA A 82 -15.84 4.88 5.76
N GLN A 83 -15.70 6.20 5.78
CA GLN A 83 -15.48 7.02 4.58
C GLN A 83 -14.17 6.68 3.88
N GLN A 84 -13.06 6.56 4.62
CA GLN A 84 -11.75 6.21 4.04
C GLN A 84 -11.75 4.79 3.49
N ARG A 85 -12.35 3.84 4.22
CA ARG A 85 -12.49 2.46 3.75
C ARG A 85 -13.32 2.39 2.46
N GLN A 86 -14.45 3.08 2.42
CA GLN A 86 -15.30 3.14 1.22
C GLN A 86 -14.53 3.76 0.05
N TRP A 87 -13.77 4.83 0.30
CA TRP A 87 -12.95 5.46 -0.72
C TRP A 87 -11.93 4.47 -1.32
N VAL A 88 -11.20 3.72 -0.48
CA VAL A 88 -10.25 2.68 -0.93
C VAL A 88 -10.94 1.64 -1.83
N ALA A 89 -12.10 1.15 -1.42
CA ALA A 89 -12.86 0.17 -2.18
C ALA A 89 -13.34 0.75 -3.52
N THR A 90 -13.93 1.95 -3.54
CA THR A 90 -14.42 2.60 -4.77
C THR A 90 -13.32 2.95 -5.75
N ARG A 91 -12.11 3.24 -5.25
CA ARG A 91 -10.93 3.45 -6.08
C ARG A 91 -10.35 2.15 -6.60
N GLY A 92 -10.77 0.99 -6.11
CA GLY A 92 -10.23 -0.30 -6.52
C GLY A 92 -8.82 -0.55 -5.99
N LEU A 93 -8.44 0.05 -4.86
CA LEU A 93 -7.12 -0.16 -4.25
C LEU A 93 -7.07 -1.37 -3.30
N GLU A 94 -8.22 -2.00 -3.03
CA GLU A 94 -8.28 -3.18 -2.17
C GLU A 94 -7.49 -4.34 -2.79
N GLY A 95 -6.57 -4.91 -2.03
CA GLY A 95 -5.69 -5.99 -2.52
C GLY A 95 -4.54 -5.53 -3.41
N CYS A 96 -4.22 -4.23 -3.48
CA CYS A 96 -3.16 -3.72 -4.37
C CYS A 96 -1.77 -4.31 -4.08
N TRP A 97 -1.51 -4.80 -2.87
CA TRP A 97 -0.28 -5.50 -2.50
C TRP A 97 -0.05 -6.82 -3.24
N ALA A 98 -1.10 -7.42 -3.79
CA ALA A 98 -1.04 -8.68 -4.54
C ALA A 98 -0.97 -8.46 -6.07
N TRP A 99 -0.95 -7.20 -6.52
CA TRP A 99 -0.94 -6.88 -7.93
C TRP A 99 0.35 -7.27 -8.62
N LYS A 100 0.21 -7.82 -9.83
CA LYS A 100 1.30 -8.12 -10.75
C LYS A 100 1.43 -7.00 -11.78
N PRO A 101 2.60 -6.78 -12.40
CA PRO A 101 2.67 -5.91 -13.57
C PRO A 101 1.71 -6.42 -14.67
N LEU A 102 1.12 -5.50 -15.44
CA LEU A 102 0.23 -5.85 -16.56
C LEU A 102 1.01 -6.53 -17.68
N VAL A 103 2.25 -6.07 -17.90
CA VAL A 103 3.22 -6.67 -18.82
C VAL A 103 4.30 -7.36 -18.00
N ASP A 104 4.29 -8.69 -18.01
CA ASP A 104 5.26 -9.49 -17.26
C ASP A 104 6.70 -9.35 -17.81
N GLY A 105 7.68 -9.84 -17.03
CA GLY A 105 9.08 -9.73 -17.42
C GLY A 105 9.43 -10.41 -18.73
N LYS A 106 8.73 -11.50 -19.10
CA LYS A 106 8.98 -12.19 -20.38
C LYS A 106 8.52 -11.33 -21.55
N ARG A 107 7.35 -10.70 -21.43
CA ARG A 107 6.80 -9.78 -22.42
C ARG A 107 7.65 -8.51 -22.53
N LEU A 108 8.17 -7.98 -21.42
CA LEU A 108 9.08 -6.84 -21.43
C LEU A 108 10.39 -7.13 -22.16
N MET A 109 10.92 -8.35 -22.09
CA MET A 109 12.14 -8.74 -22.81
C MET A 109 11.90 -9.03 -24.30
N ALA A 110 10.64 -9.22 -24.73
CA ALA A 110 10.27 -9.49 -26.11
C ALA A 110 9.92 -8.19 -26.88
N PRO A 111 9.88 -8.20 -28.22
CA PRO A 111 9.26 -7.14 -28.99
C PRO A 111 7.80 -6.91 -28.54
N PRO A 112 7.33 -5.65 -28.47
CA PRO A 112 7.98 -4.43 -28.94
C PRO A 112 8.94 -3.77 -27.93
N PHE A 113 9.01 -4.23 -26.69
CA PHE A 113 9.69 -3.52 -25.59
C PHE A 113 11.21 -3.78 -25.55
N GLN A 114 11.65 -5.02 -25.79
CA GLN A 114 13.07 -5.39 -25.85
C GLN A 114 13.91 -4.91 -24.65
N VAL A 115 13.33 -4.88 -23.45
CA VAL A 115 14.02 -4.43 -22.23
C VAL A 115 15.09 -5.44 -21.86
N PRO A 116 16.37 -5.02 -21.72
CA PRO A 116 17.44 -5.94 -21.36
C PRO A 116 17.25 -6.47 -19.94
N ARG A 117 17.67 -7.72 -19.70
CA ARG A 117 17.70 -8.28 -18.35
C ARG A 117 18.64 -7.45 -17.47
N GLY A 118 18.15 -6.96 -16.35
CA GLY A 118 18.92 -6.14 -15.42
C GLY A 118 18.06 -5.08 -14.72
N PRO A 119 18.68 -4.03 -14.15
CA PRO A 119 17.98 -2.98 -13.40
C PRO A 119 16.83 -2.32 -14.17
N ARG A 120 17.00 -2.06 -15.49
CA ARG A 120 15.94 -1.50 -16.35
C ARG A 120 14.66 -2.33 -16.39
N LEU A 121 14.77 -3.66 -16.27
CA LEU A 121 13.59 -4.53 -16.17
C LEU A 121 12.85 -4.32 -14.85
N GLY A 122 13.59 -4.15 -13.75
CA GLY A 122 13.03 -3.84 -12.44
C GLY A 122 12.34 -2.49 -12.43
N GLU A 123 12.98 -1.46 -12.99
CA GLU A 123 12.42 -0.11 -13.15
C GLU A 123 11.11 -0.13 -13.97
N ALA A 124 11.07 -0.88 -15.08
CA ALA A 124 9.87 -1.02 -15.89
C ALA A 124 8.73 -1.75 -15.14
N VAL A 125 9.05 -2.75 -14.30
CA VAL A 125 8.04 -3.41 -13.46
C VAL A 125 7.54 -2.48 -12.36
N GLU A 126 8.43 -1.75 -11.72
CA GLU A 126 8.09 -0.80 -10.65
C GLU A 126 7.22 0.35 -11.19
N ALA A 127 7.59 0.92 -12.35
CA ALA A 127 6.81 1.98 -13.01
C ALA A 127 5.37 1.53 -13.30
N GLN A 128 5.18 0.30 -13.78
CA GLN A 128 3.84 -0.25 -13.99
C GLN A 128 3.03 -0.29 -12.70
N LEU A 129 3.63 -0.77 -11.61
CA LEU A 129 2.94 -0.83 -10.32
C LEU A 129 2.60 0.58 -9.83
N GLN A 130 3.50 1.55 -9.97
CA GLN A 130 3.22 2.95 -9.61
C GLN A 130 2.06 3.54 -10.43
N TRP A 131 2.03 3.34 -11.74
CA TRP A 131 0.93 3.81 -12.58
C TRP A 131 -0.40 3.15 -12.21
N ARG A 132 -0.38 1.85 -11.86
CA ARG A 132 -1.59 1.18 -11.36
C ARG A 132 -2.05 1.72 -10.01
N LEU A 133 -1.15 2.17 -9.14
CA LEU A 133 -1.55 2.80 -7.88
C LEU A 133 -2.13 4.21 -8.12
N GLU A 134 -1.66 4.93 -9.12
CA GLU A 134 -2.23 6.21 -9.55
C GLU A 134 -3.62 6.05 -10.19
N ASP A 135 -3.73 5.05 -11.07
CA ASP A 135 -4.94 4.69 -11.78
C ASP A 135 -5.17 3.17 -11.67
N PRO A 136 -5.93 2.71 -10.67
CA PRO A 136 -6.28 1.31 -10.48
C PRO A 136 -7.02 0.66 -11.66
N GLN A 137 -7.58 1.47 -12.56
CA GLN A 137 -8.30 1.02 -13.74
C GLN A 137 -7.44 1.08 -15.01
N LEU A 138 -6.14 1.38 -14.90
CA LEU A 138 -5.20 1.44 -16.01
C LEU A 138 -5.30 0.19 -16.88
N ALA A 139 -5.67 0.40 -18.14
CA ALA A 139 -5.76 -0.66 -19.13
C ALA A 139 -4.37 -1.13 -19.59
N GLU A 140 -4.28 -2.37 -20.04
CA GLU A 140 -3.02 -2.95 -20.51
C GLU A 140 -2.46 -2.21 -21.73
N GLU A 141 -3.32 -1.73 -22.63
CA GLU A 141 -2.97 -0.96 -23.83
C GLU A 141 -2.34 0.39 -23.48
N GLU A 142 -2.91 1.09 -22.49
CA GLU A 142 -2.39 2.36 -22.01
C GLU A 142 -1.06 2.14 -21.28
N CYS A 143 -0.99 1.12 -20.42
CA CYS A 143 0.24 0.71 -19.75
C CYS A 143 1.35 0.37 -20.76
N SER A 144 1.01 -0.34 -21.84
CA SER A 144 1.94 -0.70 -22.91
C SER A 144 2.45 0.53 -23.66
N SER A 145 1.59 1.51 -23.92
CA SER A 145 2.00 2.78 -24.53
C SER A 145 3.01 3.53 -23.65
N ARG A 146 2.72 3.67 -22.35
CA ARG A 146 3.63 4.30 -21.37
C ARG A 146 4.96 3.55 -21.24
N LEU A 147 4.95 2.21 -21.28
CA LEU A 147 6.17 1.40 -21.28
C LEU A 147 7.05 1.66 -22.50
N GLN A 148 6.46 1.79 -23.70
CA GLN A 148 7.24 2.07 -24.89
C GLN A 148 7.90 3.44 -24.85
N GLU A 149 7.26 4.43 -24.24
CA GLU A 149 7.85 5.75 -24.00
C GLU A 149 8.99 5.67 -22.99
N LEU A 150 8.78 4.99 -21.87
CA LEU A 150 9.78 4.79 -20.81
C LEU A 150 11.05 4.06 -21.30
N VAL A 151 10.90 3.09 -22.20
CA VAL A 151 12.06 2.32 -22.70
C VAL A 151 12.87 3.11 -23.73
N LYS A 152 12.23 4.05 -24.43
CA LYS A 152 12.89 4.94 -25.41
C LYS A 152 13.69 6.07 -24.75
N SER A 153 13.32 6.49 -23.54
CA SER A 153 14.10 7.43 -22.72
C SER A 153 15.34 6.77 -22.13
#